data_AF-A0A497DP57-F1
#
_entry.id   AF-A0A497DP57-F1
#
_cell.length_a   1.000
_cell.length_b   1.000
_cell.length_c   1.000
_cell.angle_alpha   90.00
_cell.angle_beta   90.00
_cell.angle_gamma   90.00
#
_symmetry.space_group_name_H-M   'P 1'
#
loop_
_entity.id
_entity.type
_entity.pdbx_description
1 polymer ?
#
loop_
_entity_poly.entity_id
_entity_poly.type
_entity_poly.pdbx_seq_one_letter_code
_entity_poly.pdbx_strand_id
1 'polypeptide(L)'
;MKSIFEKELSEQCFVFKETSDGYYSITPKNRIVQPISVQLIISRPIIQIIHGSQNGNEIDGIGYFHFSLNSEQLPEYFVFAFKHIRNESVQFMIISIEELRKRLKKNMIRYRSGENIELKLWLMDEHIYDTSTLGCEGEWYYLSKGKGGRMIDRTIWNYTSFWNNWVLGSRE
;
A
#
# COMPACT_ATOMS: atom_id res chain seq x y z
N MET A 1 9.14 -10.60 -5.70
CA MET A 1 7.88 -10.19 -5.04
C MET A 1 6.75 -11.16 -5.37
N LYS A 2 6.38 -11.36 -6.64
CA LYS A 2 5.40 -12.38 -7.05
C LYS A 2 5.67 -13.79 -6.48
N SER A 3 6.86 -14.33 -6.72
CA SER A 3 7.26 -15.64 -6.19
C SER A 3 7.20 -15.74 -4.67
N ILE A 4 7.44 -14.64 -3.96
CA ILE A 4 7.35 -14.57 -2.50
C ILE A 4 5.89 -14.62 -2.08
N PHE A 5 5.00 -13.86 -2.74
CA PHE A 5 3.56 -13.91 -2.50
C PHE A 5 2.98 -15.32 -2.70
N GLU A 6 3.32 -15.97 -3.81
CA GLU A 6 2.86 -17.33 -4.13
C GLU A 6 3.38 -18.38 -3.13
N LYS A 7 4.61 -18.19 -2.65
CA LYS A 7 5.18 -19.01 -1.58
C LYS A 7 4.41 -18.82 -0.27
N GLU A 8 4.16 -17.58 0.15
CA GLU A 8 3.39 -17.27 1.36
C GLU A 8 1.98 -17.87 1.31
N LEU A 9 1.28 -17.80 0.17
CA LEU A 9 -0.02 -18.45 -0.02
C LEU A 9 0.07 -19.97 0.17
N SER A 10 1.10 -20.59 -0.41
CA SER A 10 1.30 -22.04 -0.31
C SER A 10 1.57 -22.48 1.12
N GLU A 11 2.41 -21.73 1.85
CA GLU A 11 2.76 -21.96 3.26
C GLU A 11 1.53 -21.83 4.16
N GLN A 12 0.64 -20.87 3.86
CA GLN A 12 -0.63 -20.68 4.58
C GLN A 12 -1.75 -21.62 4.12
N CYS A 13 -1.42 -22.70 3.40
CA CYS A 13 -2.36 -23.74 2.96
C CYS A 13 -3.47 -23.22 2.02
N PHE A 14 -3.15 -22.24 1.18
CA PHE A 14 -4.01 -21.85 0.06
C PHE A 14 -3.59 -22.56 -1.24
N VAL A 15 -4.55 -22.74 -2.12
CA VAL A 15 -4.36 -23.01 -3.55
C VAL A 15 -4.68 -21.73 -4.29
N PHE A 16 -3.93 -21.42 -5.33
CA PHE A 16 -4.18 -20.25 -6.15
C PHE A 16 -4.00 -20.57 -7.63
N LYS A 17 -4.71 -19.81 -8.46
CA LYS A 17 -4.54 -19.79 -9.91
C LYS A 17 -4.43 -18.34 -10.35
N GLU A 18 -3.32 -18.00 -10.99
CA GLU A 18 -3.19 -16.71 -11.67
C GLU A 18 -4.01 -16.75 -12.97
N THR A 19 -4.83 -15.73 -13.20
CA THR A 19 -5.68 -15.65 -14.40
C THR A 19 -5.08 -14.72 -15.46
N SER A 20 -4.65 -13.52 -15.06
CA SER A 20 -4.09 -12.48 -15.94
C SER A 20 -3.54 -11.33 -15.12
N ASP A 21 -2.49 -10.63 -15.56
CA ASP A 21 -2.04 -9.33 -15.02
C ASP A 21 -2.04 -9.18 -13.48
N GLY A 22 -1.53 -10.20 -12.78
CA GLY A 22 -1.47 -10.24 -11.32
C GLY A 22 -2.79 -10.53 -10.62
N TYR A 23 -3.85 -10.91 -11.34
CA TYR A 23 -5.09 -11.43 -10.77
C TYR A 23 -4.95 -12.90 -10.41
N TYR A 24 -5.45 -13.23 -9.22
CA TYR A 24 -5.44 -14.54 -8.62
C TYR A 24 -6.85 -14.92 -8.17
N SER A 25 -7.19 -16.18 -8.39
CA SER A 25 -8.28 -16.88 -7.72
C SER A 25 -7.69 -17.72 -6.60
N ILE A 26 -8.06 -17.47 -5.34
CA ILE A 26 -7.46 -18.09 -4.15
C ILE A 26 -8.50 -18.90 -3.39
N THR A 27 -8.18 -20.15 -3.03
CA THR A 27 -9.06 -21.05 -2.26
C THR A 27 -8.29 -21.73 -1.14
N PRO A 28 -8.80 -21.81 0.09
CA PRO A 28 -8.19 -22.61 1.15
C PRO A 28 -8.16 -24.11 0.77
N LYS A 29 -7.03 -24.80 0.96
CA LYS A 29 -6.91 -26.25 0.66
C LYS A 29 -7.91 -27.12 1.41
N ASN A 30 -8.28 -26.72 2.63
CA ASN A 30 -9.01 -27.56 3.58
C ASN A 30 -10.51 -27.20 3.69
N ARG A 31 -11.04 -26.33 2.81
CA ARG A 31 -12.44 -25.90 2.86
C ARG A 31 -13.02 -25.79 1.46
N ILE A 32 -14.23 -26.31 1.27
CA ILE A 32 -14.99 -26.10 0.04
C ILE A 32 -15.72 -24.77 0.18
N VAL A 33 -15.07 -23.70 -0.26
CA VAL A 33 -15.61 -22.34 -0.32
C VAL A 33 -15.40 -21.78 -1.72
N GLN A 34 -16.20 -20.76 -2.07
CA GLN A 34 -15.98 -20.04 -3.31
C GLN A 34 -14.57 -19.41 -3.30
N PRO A 35 -13.85 -19.44 -4.43
CA PRO A 35 -12.56 -18.78 -4.53
C PRO A 35 -12.71 -17.27 -4.33
N ILE A 36 -11.76 -16.67 -3.63
CA ILE A 36 -11.65 -15.23 -3.45
C ILE A 36 -10.81 -14.67 -4.60
N SER A 37 -11.30 -13.59 -5.20
CA SER A 37 -10.59 -12.85 -6.24
C SER A 37 -9.64 -11.81 -5.64
N VAL A 38 -8.38 -11.84 -6.06
CA VAL A 38 -7.32 -10.96 -5.55
C VAL A 38 -6.50 -10.41 -6.70
N GLN A 39 -6.08 -9.14 -6.62
CA GLN A 39 -5.09 -8.59 -7.55
C GLN A 39 -3.81 -8.17 -6.80
N LEU A 40 -2.69 -8.77 -7.17
CA LEU A 40 -1.36 -8.40 -6.73
C LEU A 40 -0.83 -7.23 -7.56
N ILE A 41 -0.57 -6.10 -6.91
CA ILE A 41 0.05 -4.92 -7.51
C ILE A 41 1.45 -4.77 -6.93
N ILE A 42 2.45 -4.90 -7.80
CA ILE A 42 3.87 -4.78 -7.42
C ILE A 42 4.32 -3.33 -7.60
N SER A 43 5.07 -2.81 -6.63
CA SER A 43 5.64 -1.47 -6.71
C SER A 43 6.52 -1.31 -7.94
N ARG A 44 6.37 -0.18 -8.61
CA ARG A 44 7.27 0.32 -9.65
C ARG A 44 8.62 0.72 -9.05
N PRO A 45 9.65 0.88 -9.91
CA PRO A 45 10.94 1.42 -9.49
C PRO A 45 10.80 2.77 -8.78
N ILE A 46 11.60 2.95 -7.73
CA ILE A 46 11.53 4.11 -6.84
C ILE A 46 12.66 5.07 -7.21
N ILE A 47 12.33 6.32 -7.53
CA ILE A 47 13.30 7.40 -7.65
C ILE A 47 13.23 8.17 -6.32
N GLN A 48 14.23 8.01 -5.46
CA GLN A 48 14.20 8.57 -4.10
C GLN A 48 13.97 10.09 -4.06
N ILE A 49 14.52 10.82 -5.04
CA ILE A 49 14.34 12.29 -5.15
C ILE A 49 12.86 12.67 -5.35
N ILE A 50 12.09 11.82 -6.03
CA ILE A 50 10.69 12.06 -6.39
C ILE A 50 9.74 11.42 -5.37
N HIS A 51 10.07 10.21 -4.92
CA HIS A 51 9.17 9.37 -4.14
C HIS A 51 9.53 9.29 -2.65
N GLY A 52 10.75 9.66 -2.27
CA GLY A 52 11.23 9.66 -0.89
C GLY A 52 11.02 10.99 -0.18
N SER A 53 11.54 11.05 1.05
CA SER A 53 11.57 12.24 1.89
C SER A 53 12.65 13.20 1.39
N GLN A 54 12.28 14.46 1.18
CA GLN A 54 13.16 15.56 0.79
C GLN A 54 13.75 16.30 2.01
N ASN A 55 13.26 16.04 3.22
CA ASN A 55 13.69 16.69 4.45
C ASN A 55 14.63 15.82 5.32
N GLY A 56 15.14 14.71 4.78
CA GLY A 56 16.15 13.88 5.46
C GLY A 56 15.59 12.97 6.56
N ASN A 57 14.26 12.87 6.69
CA ASN A 57 13.64 11.93 7.62
C ASN A 57 13.71 10.50 7.10
N GLU A 58 13.94 9.55 8.01
CA GLU A 58 14.13 8.14 7.68
C GLU A 58 12.82 7.47 7.25
N ILE A 59 12.84 6.86 6.07
CA ILE A 59 11.75 6.03 5.55
C ILE A 59 12.23 4.59 5.48
N ASP A 60 11.44 3.68 6.03
CA ASP A 60 11.76 2.26 6.10
C ASP A 60 11.42 1.52 4.81
N GLY A 61 10.40 1.99 4.07
CA GLY A 61 10.02 1.43 2.77
C GLY A 61 9.23 2.42 1.93
N ILE A 62 9.37 2.36 0.61
CA ILE A 62 8.56 3.17 -0.32
C ILE A 62 7.88 2.22 -1.30
N GLY A 63 6.57 2.35 -1.44
CA GLY A 63 5.79 1.71 -2.50
C GLY A 63 5.26 2.76 -3.45
N TYR A 64 5.53 2.63 -4.75
CA TYR A 64 4.93 3.47 -5.79
C TYR A 64 4.16 2.58 -6.76
N PHE A 65 2.86 2.76 -6.83
CA PHE A 65 1.94 1.88 -7.52
C PHE A 65 1.13 2.66 -8.56
N HIS A 66 0.83 1.96 -9.65
CA HIS A 66 0.02 2.47 -10.75
C HIS A 66 -0.93 1.36 -11.18
N PHE A 67 -2.23 1.58 -11.03
CA PHE A 67 -3.25 0.55 -11.30
C PHE A 67 -4.58 1.19 -11.72
N SER A 68 -5.50 0.40 -12.28
CA SER A 68 -6.82 0.88 -12.70
C SER A 68 -7.94 0.25 -11.87
N LEU A 69 -9.03 1.00 -11.68
CA LEU A 69 -10.28 0.49 -11.10
C LEU A 69 -11.42 0.39 -12.13
N ASN A 70 -11.11 0.49 -13.43
CA ASN A 70 -12.10 0.51 -14.51
C ASN A 70 -12.37 -0.87 -15.12
N SER A 71 -11.85 -1.94 -14.53
CA SER A 71 -12.17 -3.31 -14.98
C SER A 71 -13.64 -3.63 -14.71
N GLU A 72 -14.28 -4.33 -15.66
CA GLU A 72 -15.63 -4.90 -15.47
C GLU A 72 -15.65 -5.90 -14.30
N GLN A 73 -14.52 -6.57 -14.04
CA GLN A 73 -14.32 -7.47 -12.92
C GLN A 73 -13.21 -6.93 -12.02
N LEU A 74 -13.63 -6.26 -10.95
CA LEU A 74 -12.72 -5.86 -9.88
C LEU A 74 -12.54 -6.99 -8.88
N PRO A 75 -11.32 -7.19 -8.36
CA PRO A 75 -11.09 -8.20 -7.35
C PRO A 75 -11.75 -7.79 -6.03
N GLU A 76 -12.05 -8.76 -5.18
CA GLU A 76 -12.49 -8.50 -3.81
C GLU A 76 -11.39 -7.80 -3.00
N TYR A 77 -10.14 -8.18 -3.23
CA TYR A 77 -8.97 -7.64 -2.54
C TYR A 77 -7.85 -7.19 -3.48
N PHE A 78 -7.15 -6.14 -3.09
CA PHE A 78 -5.90 -5.70 -3.68
C PHE A 78 -4.77 -6.00 -2.70
N VAL A 79 -3.67 -6.55 -3.21
CA VAL A 79 -2.44 -6.82 -2.46
C VAL A 79 -1.33 -5.96 -3.05
N PHE A 80 -0.85 -4.98 -2.30
CA PHE A 80 0.26 -4.12 -2.71
C PHE A 80 1.56 -4.66 -2.15
N ALA A 81 2.50 -4.98 -3.03
CA ALA A 81 3.80 -5.53 -2.66
C ALA A 81 4.93 -4.52 -2.93
N PHE A 82 5.73 -4.22 -1.91
CA PHE A 82 6.88 -3.32 -2.01
C PHE A 82 8.03 -3.81 -1.13
N LYS A 83 9.25 -3.28 -1.35
CA LYS A 83 10.41 -3.64 -0.55
C LYS A 83 10.63 -2.64 0.59
N HIS A 84 11.02 -3.17 1.74
CA HIS A 84 11.69 -2.40 2.77
C HIS A 84 13.08 -1.99 2.28
N ILE A 85 13.46 -0.73 2.47
CA ILE A 85 14.70 -0.12 1.96
C ILE A 85 15.93 -0.74 2.63
N ARG A 86 15.92 -0.90 3.96
CA ARG A 86 17.10 -1.35 4.72
C ARG A 86 17.41 -2.84 4.61
N ASN A 87 16.41 -3.70 4.75
CA ASN A 87 16.60 -5.16 4.86
C ASN A 87 16.12 -5.92 3.61
N GLU A 88 15.67 -5.21 2.57
CA GLU A 88 15.12 -5.75 1.32
C GLU A 88 13.93 -6.72 1.45
N SER A 89 13.36 -6.87 2.65
CA SER A 89 12.20 -7.71 2.88
C SER A 89 11.00 -7.20 2.07
N VAL A 90 10.17 -8.13 1.60
CA VAL A 90 8.95 -7.78 0.89
C VAL A 90 7.83 -7.57 1.89
N GLN A 91 7.16 -6.44 1.77
CA GLN A 91 6.03 -6.03 2.57
C GLN A 91 4.76 -6.12 1.73
N PHE A 92 3.69 -6.63 2.32
CA PHE A 92 2.38 -6.79 1.69
C PHE A 92 1.34 -5.96 2.42
N MET A 93 0.58 -5.15 1.69
CA MET A 93 -0.61 -4.47 2.20
C MET A 93 -1.84 -5.02 1.49
N ILE A 94 -2.77 -5.58 2.24
CA ILE A 94 -4.01 -6.15 1.71
C ILE A 94 -5.18 -5.22 2.03
N ILE A 95 -6.00 -4.88 1.04
CA ILE A 95 -7.15 -3.99 1.21
C ILE A 95 -8.34 -4.47 0.37
N SER A 96 -9.55 -4.41 0.93
CA SER A 96 -10.77 -4.70 0.15
C SER A 96 -11.07 -3.59 -0.84
N ILE A 97 -11.75 -3.91 -1.94
CA ILE A 97 -12.18 -2.90 -2.93
C ILE A 97 -13.05 -1.80 -2.30
N GLU A 98 -13.89 -2.14 -1.33
CA GLU A 98 -14.77 -1.18 -0.65
C GLU A 98 -13.98 -0.13 0.12
N GLU A 99 -13.01 -0.59 0.93
CA GLU A 99 -12.16 0.30 1.74
C GLU A 99 -11.22 1.10 0.84
N LEU A 100 -10.67 0.50 -0.21
CA LEU A 100 -9.85 1.20 -1.20
C LEU A 100 -10.64 2.33 -1.87
N ARG A 101 -11.87 2.06 -2.33
CA ARG A 101 -12.76 3.08 -2.91
C ARG A 101 -13.08 4.20 -1.92
N LYS A 102 -13.37 3.86 -0.67
CA LYS A 102 -13.65 4.84 0.39
C LYS A 102 -12.45 5.77 0.63
N ARG A 103 -11.23 5.22 0.67
CA ARG A 103 -10.00 6.00 0.84
C ARG A 103 -9.72 6.90 -0.36
N LEU A 104 -9.89 6.38 -1.57
CA LEU A 104 -9.71 7.15 -2.80
C LEU A 104 -10.73 8.29 -2.91
N LYS A 105 -12.00 8.07 -2.54
CA LYS A 105 -13.04 9.12 -2.54
C LYS A 105 -12.74 10.28 -1.60
N LYS A 106 -12.09 10.02 -0.46
CA LYS A 106 -11.68 11.06 0.48
C LYS A 106 -10.58 11.97 -0.08
N ASN A 107 -9.79 11.47 -1.03
CA ASN A 107 -8.71 12.18 -1.70
C ASN A 107 -9.11 12.56 -3.14
N MET A 108 -10.02 13.53 -3.27
CA MET A 108 -10.70 13.92 -4.53
C MET A 108 -9.77 14.29 -5.70
N ILE A 109 -8.52 14.67 -5.44
CA ILE A 109 -7.54 15.02 -6.49
C ILE A 109 -7.28 13.82 -7.43
N ARG A 110 -7.45 12.57 -6.95
CA ARG A 110 -7.12 11.35 -7.72
C ARG A 110 -8.27 10.73 -8.52
N TYR A 111 -9.52 11.14 -8.29
CA TYR A 111 -10.67 10.51 -8.95
C TYR A 111 -11.02 11.15 -10.31
N ARG A 112 -10.35 12.24 -10.71
CA ARG A 112 -10.76 13.07 -11.86
C ARG A 112 -10.12 12.73 -13.21
N SER A 113 -9.13 11.83 -13.29
CA SER A 113 -8.48 11.47 -14.56
C SER A 113 -8.65 9.98 -14.92
N GLY A 114 -9.89 9.51 -14.90
CA GLY A 114 -10.42 8.56 -15.88
C GLY A 114 -9.84 7.15 -16.04
N GLU A 115 -8.58 6.82 -15.77
CA GLU A 115 -8.02 5.53 -16.21
C GLU A 115 -7.03 4.88 -15.24
N ASN A 116 -6.24 5.65 -14.50
CA ASN A 116 -5.19 5.10 -13.64
C ASN A 116 -5.05 5.86 -12.31
N ILE A 117 -4.78 5.10 -11.27
CA ILE A 117 -4.56 5.57 -9.91
C ILE A 117 -3.07 5.43 -9.61
N GLU A 118 -2.48 6.55 -9.22
CA GLU A 118 -1.16 6.58 -8.62
C GLU A 118 -1.28 6.56 -7.10
N LEU A 119 -0.59 5.60 -6.48
CA LEU A 119 -0.54 5.43 -5.03
C LEU A 119 0.93 5.36 -4.60
N LYS A 120 1.34 6.31 -3.78
CA LYS A 120 2.64 6.39 -3.11
C LYS A 120 2.42 6.09 -1.63
N LEU A 121 3.11 5.09 -1.13
CA LEU A 121 3.05 4.64 0.26
C LEU A 121 4.43 4.74 0.89
N TRP A 122 4.49 5.23 2.13
CA TRP A 122 5.68 5.16 2.97
C TRP A 122 5.43 4.20 4.13
N LEU A 123 6.39 3.30 4.36
CA LEU A 123 6.50 2.53 5.58
C LEU A 123 7.47 3.28 6.50
N MET A 124 7.01 3.62 7.70
CA MET A 124 7.80 4.30 8.74
C MET A 124 7.31 3.84 10.11
N ASP A 125 8.21 3.54 11.04
CA ASP A 125 7.87 3.11 12.39
C ASP A 125 6.83 1.96 12.37
N GLU A 126 6.99 0.98 11.47
CA GLU A 126 6.07 -0.15 11.29
C GLU A 126 4.66 0.20 10.76
N HIS A 127 4.41 1.46 10.40
CA HIS A 127 3.13 1.93 9.89
C HIS A 127 3.20 2.32 8.41
N ILE A 128 2.12 2.02 7.67
CA ILE A 128 1.98 2.38 6.25
C ILE A 128 1.13 3.64 6.11
N TYR A 129 1.65 4.58 5.31
CA TYR A 129 1.07 5.89 5.13
C TYR A 129 0.89 6.21 3.65
N ASP A 130 -0.29 6.72 3.26
CA ASP A 130 -0.52 7.24 1.91
C ASP A 130 0.07 8.64 1.79
N THR A 131 1.09 8.75 0.96
CA THR A 131 1.87 9.97 0.76
C THR A 131 1.71 10.55 -0.64
N SER A 132 0.78 10.01 -1.45
CA SER A 132 0.65 10.41 -2.86
C SER A 132 0.08 11.81 -3.08
N THR A 133 -0.39 12.51 -2.04
CA THR A 133 -0.75 13.94 -2.08
C THR A 133 0.11 14.81 -1.17
N LEU A 134 1.16 14.25 -0.55
CA LEU A 134 2.05 15.05 0.29
C LEU A 134 2.95 15.92 -0.58
N GLY A 135 2.81 17.24 -0.41
CA GLY A 135 3.81 18.22 -0.84
C GLY A 135 4.91 18.41 0.22
N CYS A 136 5.93 19.20 -0.11
CA CYS A 136 7.12 19.38 0.72
C CYS A 136 6.80 19.89 2.15
N GLU A 137 5.79 20.76 2.29
CA GLU A 137 5.32 21.24 3.60
C GLU A 137 4.60 20.17 4.44
N GLY A 138 3.83 19.29 3.79
CA GLY A 138 3.15 18.18 4.45
C GLY A 138 4.12 17.10 4.93
N GLU A 139 5.20 16.89 4.18
CA GLU A 139 6.31 16.02 4.59
C GLU A 139 7.03 16.58 5.82
N TRP A 140 7.38 17.87 5.80
CA TRP A 140 8.00 18.54 6.94
C TRP A 140 7.11 18.48 8.19
N TYR A 141 5.79 18.68 8.03
CA TYR A 141 4.83 18.60 9.13
C TYR A 141 4.80 17.22 9.80
N TYR A 142 4.77 16.12 9.03
CA TYR A 142 4.59 14.78 9.60
C TYR A 142 5.89 14.16 10.11
N LEU A 143 7.00 14.42 9.42
CA LEU A 143 8.26 13.73 9.69
C LEU A 143 9.22 14.48 10.59
N SER A 144 9.04 15.78 10.81
CA SER A 144 9.99 16.58 11.60
C SER A 144 10.09 16.23 13.09
N LYS A 145 9.18 15.40 13.66
CA LYS A 145 9.17 14.95 15.08
C LYS A 145 9.73 15.97 16.09
N GLY A 146 9.45 17.27 15.90
CA GLY A 146 9.97 18.35 16.73
C GLY A 146 11.50 18.62 16.69
N LYS A 147 12.32 17.90 15.91
CA LYS A 147 13.75 18.23 15.72
C LYS A 147 13.91 19.20 14.54
N GLY A 148 13.99 20.50 14.86
CA GLY A 148 14.25 21.57 13.89
C GLY A 148 13.25 22.72 13.87
N GLY A 149 12.23 22.70 14.73
CA GLY A 149 11.33 23.86 14.93
C GLY A 149 9.90 23.64 14.45
N ARG A 150 9.12 22.95 15.29
CA ARG A 150 7.65 22.99 15.51
C ARG A 150 6.73 23.58 14.41
N MET A 151 5.73 22.77 14.04
CA MET A 151 4.38 22.99 14.60
C MET A 151 3.88 21.69 15.24
N ILE A 152 3.44 21.78 16.50
CA ILE A 152 2.76 20.71 17.23
C ILE A 152 1.32 21.18 17.49
N ASP A 153 0.43 20.19 17.40
CA ASP A 153 -0.94 20.09 17.91
C ASP A 153 -2.07 20.89 17.25
N ARG A 154 -3.03 20.11 16.73
CA ARG A 154 -4.43 20.44 16.37
C ARG A 154 -4.73 20.90 14.94
N THR A 155 -3.88 20.63 13.95
CA THR A 155 -4.29 20.76 12.54
C THR A 155 -4.26 19.40 11.82
N ILE A 156 -5.47 18.91 11.55
CA ILE A 156 -5.78 17.61 10.91
C ILE A 156 -5.62 17.64 9.38
N TRP A 157 -5.01 18.71 8.86
CA TRP A 157 -5.10 19.04 7.45
C TRP A 157 -4.00 18.31 6.67
N ASN A 158 -4.44 17.37 5.83
CA ASN A 158 -3.68 16.67 4.78
C ASN A 158 -3.02 15.33 5.13
N TYR A 159 -3.12 14.85 6.37
CA TYR A 159 -2.70 13.49 6.70
C TYR A 159 -3.89 12.61 7.03
N THR A 160 -4.34 11.79 6.08
CA THR A 160 -5.17 10.65 6.42
C THR A 160 -4.26 9.51 6.85
N SER A 161 -4.21 9.20 8.15
CA SER A 161 -3.63 7.94 8.60
C SER A 161 -4.31 6.82 7.81
N PHE A 162 -3.52 6.06 7.07
CA PHE A 162 -4.08 4.96 6.32
C PHE A 162 -4.50 3.84 7.30
N TRP A 163 -3.81 3.68 8.44
CA TRP A 163 -4.00 2.57 9.39
C TRP A 163 -3.79 3.03 10.85
N ASN A 164 -4.73 2.70 11.75
CA ASN A 164 -4.56 2.74 13.23
C ASN A 164 -4.63 1.34 13.86
N ASN A 165 -5.03 0.31 13.11
CA ASN A 165 -5.17 -1.05 13.59
C ASN A 165 -5.00 -1.94 12.38
N TRP A 166 -3.95 -2.74 12.31
CA TRP A 166 -3.85 -4.05 11.66
C TRP A 166 -2.37 -4.43 11.78
N VAL A 167 -2.15 -5.35 12.70
CA VAL A 167 -0.88 -5.98 13.06
C VAL A 167 -0.13 -6.34 11.77
N LEU A 168 1.05 -5.75 11.54
CA LEU A 168 2.06 -6.39 10.70
C LEU A 168 2.12 -7.83 11.18
N GLY A 169 1.99 -8.80 10.29
CA GLY A 169 2.16 -10.21 10.65
C GLY A 169 3.59 -10.45 11.14
N SER A 170 3.89 -10.03 12.37
CA SER A 170 5.03 -10.47 13.15
C SER A 170 4.67 -11.88 13.59
N ARG A 171 5.45 -12.83 13.07
CA ARG A 171 5.51 -14.18 13.61
C ARG A 171 5.91 -14.07 15.09
N GLU A 172 5.02 -14.48 15.97
CA GLU A 172 5.37 -15.12 17.25
C GLU A 172 5.05 -16.60 17.14
#